data_AF-A0A9D0P2K9-F1
#
_entry.id   AF-A0A9D0P2K9-F1
#
_cell.length_a   1.000
_cell.length_b   1.000
_cell.length_c   1.000
_cell.angle_alpha   90.00
_cell.angle_beta   90.00
_cell.angle_gamma   90.00
#
_symmetry.space_group_name_H-M   'P 1'
#
loop_
_entity.id
_entity.type
_entity.pdbx_description
1 polymer ?
#
loop_
_entity_poly.entity_id
_entity_poly.type
_entity_poly.pdbx_seq_one_letter_code
_entity_poly.pdbx_strand_id
1 'polypeptide(L)'
;MAIPLLLSGCSDLRKLTYPRDFTYIDKTDLHNGMFALSASLAKLDALVSANGPVGKDKQKAVIDELNRLDRIANRIRGKGEHTNHLVIDEHMDQFLGDIDNAKLFAENRPPNYYYAGKLAGSCTACHEYR
;
A
#
# COMPACT_ATOMS: atom_id res chain seq x y z
N MET A 1 0.21 -52.57 -5.15
CA MET A 1 1.12 -51.51 -4.66
C MET A 1 0.97 -50.33 -5.62
N ALA A 2 0.20 -49.31 -5.24
CA ALA A 2 -0.07 -48.16 -6.11
C ALA A 2 0.86 -47.00 -5.71
N ILE A 3 1.62 -46.48 -6.68
CA ILE A 3 2.53 -45.35 -6.51
C ILE A 3 1.72 -44.06 -6.72
N PRO A 4 1.59 -43.17 -5.73
CA PRO A 4 1.00 -41.86 -5.95
C PRO A 4 2.05 -40.93 -6.56
N LEU A 5 1.87 -40.60 -7.84
CA LEU A 5 2.68 -39.61 -8.55
C LEU A 5 2.20 -38.20 -8.21
N LEU A 6 3.00 -37.54 -7.36
CA LEU A 6 3.41 -36.13 -7.41
C LEU A 6 2.48 -35.14 -8.14
N LEU A 7 1.53 -34.55 -7.42
CA LEU A 7 0.73 -33.38 -7.86
C LEU A 7 1.27 -32.03 -7.34
N SER A 8 2.49 -31.99 -6.78
CA SER A 8 3.04 -30.77 -6.15
C SER A 8 3.83 -29.86 -7.12
N GLY A 9 3.87 -30.15 -8.42
CA GLY A 9 4.78 -29.48 -9.37
C GLY A 9 4.26 -28.22 -10.08
N CYS A 10 2.97 -27.89 -10.01
CA CYS A 10 2.41 -26.79 -10.83
C CYS A 10 2.69 -25.38 -10.28
N SER A 11 2.88 -25.20 -8.98
CA SER A 11 3.06 -23.87 -8.37
C SER A 11 4.45 -23.28 -8.59
N ASP A 12 5.49 -24.11 -8.62
CA ASP A 12 6.88 -23.63 -8.71
C ASP A 12 7.34 -23.39 -10.16
N LEU A 13 6.79 -24.09 -11.16
CA LEU A 13 7.09 -23.82 -12.57
C LEU A 13 6.63 -22.42 -13.02
N ARG A 14 5.56 -21.89 -12.42
CA ARG A 14 5.06 -20.54 -12.72
C ARG A 14 6.08 -19.45 -12.37
N LYS A 15 6.77 -19.59 -11.24
CA LYS A 15 7.81 -18.63 -10.80
C LYS A 15 8.98 -18.53 -11.77
N LEU A 16 9.26 -19.58 -12.56
CA LEU A 16 10.37 -19.64 -13.51
C LEU A 16 10.00 -19.20 -14.94
N THR A 17 8.71 -18.99 -15.22
CA THR A 17 8.20 -18.66 -16.57
C THR A 17 7.62 -17.25 -16.65
N TYR A 18 7.59 -16.51 -15.54
CA TYR A 18 7.12 -15.14 -15.54
C TYR A 18 8.14 -14.17 -16.17
N PRO A 19 7.66 -13.10 -16.82
CA PRO A 19 8.50 -11.99 -17.28
C PRO A 19 9.35 -11.40 -16.14
N ARG A 20 10.49 -10.77 -16.47
CA ARG A 20 11.42 -10.22 -15.46
C ARG A 20 10.82 -9.07 -14.64
N ASP A 21 9.82 -8.41 -15.21
CA ASP A 21 9.01 -7.32 -14.70
C ASP A 21 7.75 -7.79 -13.98
N PHE A 22 7.58 -9.10 -13.76
CA PHE A 22 6.43 -9.64 -13.05
C PHE A 22 6.77 -9.98 -11.59
N THR A 23 5.93 -9.54 -10.65
CA THR A 23 5.97 -9.95 -9.25
C THR A 23 4.76 -10.81 -8.90
N TYR A 24 4.99 -12.06 -8.51
CA TYR A 24 3.94 -12.88 -7.92
C TYR A 24 3.73 -12.49 -6.44
N ILE A 25 2.52 -12.08 -6.08
CA ILE A 25 2.11 -11.74 -4.73
C ILE A 25 1.21 -12.87 -4.20
N ASP A 26 1.68 -13.54 -3.14
CA ASP A 26 0.90 -14.55 -2.43
C ASP A 26 -0.36 -13.94 -1.80
N LYS A 27 -1.44 -14.72 -1.72
CA LYS A 27 -2.71 -14.26 -1.13
C LYS A 27 -2.55 -13.83 0.33
N THR A 28 -1.75 -14.54 1.10
CA THR A 28 -1.47 -14.23 2.51
C THR A 28 -0.68 -12.94 2.63
N ASP A 29 0.32 -12.77 1.78
CA ASP A 29 1.13 -11.54 1.74
C ASP A 29 0.29 -10.33 1.37
N LEU A 30 -0.57 -10.46 0.35
CA LEU A 30 -1.49 -9.40 -0.04
C LEU A 30 -2.45 -9.06 1.11
N HIS A 31 -3.06 -10.06 1.73
CA HIS A 31 -3.97 -9.86 2.86
C HIS A 31 -3.29 -9.13 4.02
N ASN A 32 -2.10 -9.57 4.41
CA ASN A 32 -1.33 -8.95 5.50
C ASN A 32 -0.88 -7.53 5.15
N GLY A 33 -0.49 -7.30 3.90
CA GLY A 33 -0.18 -5.97 3.37
C GLY A 33 -1.38 -5.03 3.48
N MET A 34 -2.55 -5.47 3.02
CA MET A 34 -3.79 -4.68 3.08
C MET A 34 -4.24 -4.42 4.52
N PHE A 35 -4.07 -5.38 5.42
CA PHE A 35 -4.33 -5.17 6.84
C PHE A 35 -3.38 -4.13 7.46
N ALA A 36 -2.09 -4.19 7.12
CA ALA A 36 -1.14 -3.19 7.57
C ALA A 36 -1.45 -1.79 7.00
N LEU A 37 -1.90 -1.73 5.74
CA LEU A 37 -2.29 -0.50 5.06
C LEU A 37 -3.49 0.15 5.77
N SER A 38 -4.55 -0.63 6.04
CA SER A 38 -5.77 -0.12 6.69
C SER A 38 -5.49 0.38 8.11
N ALA A 39 -4.67 -0.33 8.88
CA ALA A 39 -4.26 0.10 10.22
C ALA A 39 -3.48 1.43 10.19
N SER A 40 -2.60 1.60 9.19
CA SER A 40 -1.79 2.81 9.03
C SER A 40 -2.65 4.00 8.55
N LEU A 41 -3.61 3.78 7.65
CA LEU A 41 -4.57 4.82 7.24
C LEU A 41 -5.46 5.27 8.39
N ALA A 42 -5.96 4.34 9.21
CA ALA A 42 -6.75 4.68 10.41
C ALA A 42 -5.94 5.53 11.41
N LYS A 43 -4.65 5.22 11.57
CA LYS A 43 -3.75 6.03 12.40
C LYS A 43 -3.49 7.40 11.79
N LEU A 44 -3.30 7.49 10.47
CA LEU A 44 -3.15 8.77 9.78
C LEU A 44 -4.38 9.65 9.97
N ASP A 45 -5.59 9.08 9.81
CA ASP A 45 -6.86 9.77 10.03
C ASP A 45 -6.95 10.34 11.46
N ALA A 46 -6.64 9.52 12.47
CA ALA A 46 -6.61 9.97 13.86
C ALA A 46 -5.62 11.11 14.09
N LEU A 47 -4.43 11.06 13.47
CA LEU A 47 -3.43 12.12 13.57
C LEU A 47 -3.92 13.43 12.95
N VAL A 48 -4.51 13.40 11.76
CA VAL A 48 -4.97 14.62 11.08
C VAL A 48 -6.20 15.21 11.77
N SER A 49 -7.14 14.37 12.22
CA SER A 49 -8.39 14.74 12.88
C SER A 49 -8.23 15.14 14.35
N ALA A 50 -7.08 14.87 14.98
CA ALA A 50 -6.82 15.28 16.35
C ALA A 50 -6.89 16.81 16.51
N ASN A 51 -7.81 17.26 17.35
CA ASN A 51 -7.96 18.65 17.76
C ASN A 51 -6.76 19.04 18.64
N GLY A 52 -5.96 20.01 18.18
CA GLY A 52 -4.80 20.48 18.92
C GLY A 52 -3.96 21.44 18.08
N PRO A 53 -2.99 22.13 18.70
CA PRO A 53 -2.10 23.02 17.99
C PRO A 53 -1.37 22.29 16.86
N VAL A 54 -1.37 22.88 15.68
CA VAL A 54 -0.53 22.44 14.57
C VAL A 54 0.91 22.81 14.90
N GLY A 55 1.61 21.89 15.56
CA GLY A 55 3.00 22.02 15.98
C GLY A 55 3.93 21.04 15.25
N LYS A 56 5.25 21.21 15.46
CA LYS A 56 6.29 20.37 14.86
C LYS A 56 6.11 18.88 15.17
N ASP A 57 5.58 18.54 16.36
CA ASP A 57 5.36 17.16 16.76
C ASP A 57 4.24 16.48 15.96
N LYS A 58 3.11 17.19 15.76
CA LYS A 58 2.02 16.72 14.89
C LYS A 58 2.50 16.55 13.46
N GLN A 59 3.26 17.53 12.95
CA GLN A 59 3.83 17.49 11.60
C GLN A 59 4.75 16.28 11.43
N LYS A 60 5.67 16.05 12.38
CA LYS A 60 6.55 14.89 12.38
C LYS A 60 5.76 13.58 12.41
N ALA A 61 4.76 13.46 13.29
CA ALA A 61 3.95 12.25 13.40
C ALA A 61 3.19 11.92 12.10
N VAL A 62 2.64 12.94 11.43
CA VAL A 62 1.96 12.78 10.13
C VAL A 62 2.95 12.32 9.05
N ILE A 63 4.12 12.97 8.94
CA ILE A 63 5.15 12.60 7.96
C ILE A 63 5.68 11.18 8.22
N ASP A 64 5.92 10.81 9.48
CA ASP A 64 6.38 9.47 9.85
C ASP A 64 5.35 8.40 9.45
N GLU A 65 4.05 8.68 9.59
CA GLU A 65 2.99 7.76 9.20
C GLU A 65 2.82 7.69 7.68
N LEU A 66 2.94 8.80 6.96
CA LEU A 66 2.96 8.79 5.48
C LEU A 66 4.14 7.97 4.93
N ASN A 67 5.32 8.10 5.53
CA ASN A 67 6.47 7.26 5.19
C ASN A 67 6.23 5.77 5.49
N ARG A 68 5.42 5.45 6.50
CA ARG A 68 5.02 4.07 6.79
C ARG A 68 4.09 3.53 5.72
N LEU A 69 3.09 4.30 5.30
CA LEU A 69 2.18 3.95 4.20
C LEU A 69 2.96 3.68 2.91
N ASP A 70 3.89 4.57 2.55
CA ASP A 70 4.74 4.43 1.37
C ASP A 70 5.51 3.10 1.37
N ARG A 71 6.10 2.71 2.51
CA ARG A 71 6.81 1.43 2.64
C ARG A 71 5.88 0.22 2.50
N ILE A 72 4.67 0.29 3.05
CA ILE A 72 3.69 -0.80 2.96
C ILE A 72 3.20 -0.93 1.51
N ALA A 73 2.84 0.18 0.88
CA ALA A 73 2.39 0.26 -0.51
C ALA A 73 3.45 -0.29 -1.48
N ASN A 74 4.70 0.17 -1.37
CA ASN A 74 5.80 -0.36 -2.17
C ASN A 74 6.04 -1.87 -1.96
N ARG A 75 5.83 -2.37 -0.73
CA ARG A 75 5.93 -3.81 -0.46
C ARG A 75 4.82 -4.60 -1.15
N ILE A 76 3.59 -4.06 -1.19
CA ILE A 76 2.46 -4.67 -1.89
C ILE A 76 2.69 -4.62 -3.40
N ARG A 77 3.09 -3.47 -3.95
CA ARG A 77 3.44 -3.28 -5.36
C ARG A 77 4.45 -4.32 -5.84
N GLY A 78 5.43 -4.64 -4.99
CA GLY A 78 6.53 -5.51 -5.36
C GLY A 78 7.59 -4.77 -6.17
N LYS A 79 8.42 -5.52 -6.90
CA LYS A 79 9.55 -4.97 -7.68
C LYS A 79 9.27 -4.90 -9.19
N GLY A 80 8.16 -5.48 -9.63
CA GLY A 80 7.77 -5.57 -11.03
C GLY A 80 6.78 -4.47 -11.42
N GLU A 81 6.60 -4.29 -12.73
CA GLU A 81 5.56 -3.45 -13.32
C GLU A 81 4.21 -4.17 -13.35
N HIS A 82 4.22 -5.50 -13.28
CA HIS A 82 3.02 -6.34 -13.34
C HIS A 82 2.96 -7.34 -12.18
N THR A 83 1.75 -7.70 -11.79
CA THR A 83 1.49 -8.69 -10.73
C THR A 83 0.37 -9.65 -11.12
N ASN A 84 0.14 -10.67 -10.30
CA ASN A 84 -1.04 -11.53 -10.43
C ASN A 84 -2.34 -10.88 -9.91
N HIS A 85 -2.32 -9.59 -9.55
CA HIS A 85 -3.47 -8.84 -9.05
C HIS A 85 -3.65 -7.53 -9.84
N LEU A 86 -4.48 -7.56 -10.89
CA LEU A 86 -4.66 -6.43 -11.82
C LEU A 86 -5.01 -5.10 -11.13
N VAL A 87 -5.83 -5.13 -10.08
CA VAL A 87 -6.20 -3.93 -9.30
C VAL A 87 -4.98 -3.27 -8.64
N ILE A 88 -3.98 -4.06 -8.24
CA ILE A 88 -2.73 -3.51 -7.70
C ILE A 88 -1.95 -2.81 -8.81
N ASP A 89 -1.81 -3.45 -9.97
CA ASP A 89 -1.09 -2.88 -11.12
C ASP A 89 -1.70 -1.56 -11.58
N GLU A 90 -3.03 -1.47 -11.62
CA GLU A 90 -3.75 -0.30 -12.14
C GLU A 90 -3.75 0.89 -11.18
N HIS A 91 -3.73 0.66 -9.86
CA HIS A 91 -4.01 1.72 -8.89
C HIS A 91 -2.87 2.02 -7.91
N MET A 92 -1.92 1.11 -7.72
CA MET A 92 -0.89 1.28 -6.69
C MET A 92 0.04 2.48 -6.97
N ASP A 93 0.38 2.73 -8.23
CA ASP A 93 1.23 3.86 -8.61
C ASP A 93 0.53 5.21 -8.36
N GLN A 94 -0.78 5.28 -8.61
CA GLN A 94 -1.56 6.45 -8.25
C GLN A 94 -1.61 6.66 -6.73
N PHE A 95 -1.83 5.59 -5.97
CA PHE A 95 -1.84 5.67 -4.50
C PHE A 95 -0.49 6.12 -3.93
N LEU A 96 0.63 5.66 -4.49
CA LEU A 96 1.97 6.13 -4.13
C LEU A 96 2.15 7.62 -4.44
N GLY A 97 1.67 8.08 -5.61
CA GLY A 97 1.67 9.51 -5.96
C GLY A 97 0.84 10.36 -5.00
N ASP A 98 -0.29 9.85 -4.51
CA ASP A 98 -1.11 10.53 -3.50
C ASP A 98 -0.37 10.64 -2.15
N ILE A 99 0.39 9.62 -1.76
CA ILE A 99 1.25 9.65 -0.56
C ILE A 99 2.33 10.72 -0.67
N ASP A 100 3.02 10.79 -1.81
CA ASP A 100 4.07 11.79 -2.03
C ASP A 100 3.51 13.22 -2.06
N ASN A 101 2.36 13.43 -2.67
CA ASN A 101 1.65 14.70 -2.58
C ASN A 101 1.31 15.05 -1.12
N ALA A 102 0.75 14.10 -0.36
CA ALA A 102 0.44 14.33 1.04
C ALA A 102 1.68 14.71 1.87
N LYS A 103 2.84 14.08 1.61
CA LYS A 103 4.11 14.41 2.27
C LYS A 103 4.54 15.84 1.93
N LEU A 104 4.55 16.20 0.65
CA LEU A 104 4.92 17.55 0.18
C LEU A 104 4.10 18.63 0.88
N PHE A 105 2.78 18.48 0.97
CA PHE A 105 1.92 19.45 1.63
C PHE A 105 2.01 19.43 3.16
N ALA A 106 2.24 18.25 3.76
CA ALA A 106 2.47 18.13 5.19
C ALA A 106 3.79 18.80 5.63
N GLU A 107 4.78 18.93 4.75
CA GLU A 107 6.08 19.56 5.04
C GLU A 107 6.05 21.11 4.99
N ASN A 108 4.97 21.71 4.47
CA ASN A 108 4.82 23.16 4.37
C ASN A 108 4.87 23.89 5.72
N ARG A 109 5.02 25.22 5.66
CA ARG A 109 4.99 26.14 6.81
C ARG A 109 3.98 27.27 6.55
N PRO A 110 2.75 27.21 7.11
CA PRO A 110 2.20 26.16 7.96
C PRO A 110 1.92 24.84 7.20
N PRO A 111 1.91 23.68 7.88
CA PRO A 111 1.66 22.41 7.23
C PRO A 111 0.19 22.29 6.80
N ASN A 112 -0.04 21.62 5.67
CA ASN A 112 -1.37 21.37 5.13
C ASN A 112 -1.67 19.86 5.08
N TYR A 113 -2.59 19.41 5.93
CA TYR A 113 -2.97 18.00 6.05
C TYR A 113 -4.19 17.60 5.23
N TYR A 114 -4.70 18.47 4.35
CA TYR A 114 -5.86 18.17 3.52
C TYR A 114 -5.66 16.90 2.68
N TYR A 115 -4.50 16.76 2.04
CA TYR A 115 -4.17 15.58 1.22
C TYR A 115 -3.97 14.32 2.06
N ALA A 116 -3.36 14.45 3.24
CA ALA A 116 -3.25 13.35 4.20
C ALA A 116 -4.63 12.85 4.68
N GLY A 117 -5.60 13.76 4.89
CA GLY A 117 -6.97 13.39 5.20
C GLY A 117 -7.69 12.70 4.04
N LYS A 118 -7.44 13.12 2.78
CA LYS A 118 -8.03 12.46 1.61
C LYS A 118 -7.51 11.03 1.39
N LEU A 119 -6.25 10.75 1.73
CA LEU A 119 -5.70 9.39 1.66
C LEU A 119 -6.49 8.38 2.50
N ALA A 120 -7.02 8.78 3.66
CA ALA A 120 -7.86 7.89 4.48
C ALA A 120 -9.12 7.40 3.73
N GLY A 121 -9.58 8.17 2.73
CA GLY A 121 -10.71 7.82 1.87
C GLY A 121 -10.35 7.13 0.55
N SER A 122 -9.07 6.97 0.19
CA SER A 122 -8.67 6.45 -1.12
C SER A 122 -8.89 4.94 -1.30
N CYS A 123 -9.21 4.22 -0.22
CA CYS A 123 -9.51 2.78 -0.24
C CYS A 123 -10.58 2.41 -1.27
N THR A 124 -11.56 3.29 -1.49
CA THR A 124 -12.68 3.04 -2.42
C THR A 124 -12.23 2.99 -3.86
N ALA A 125 -11.17 3.70 -4.25
CA ALA A 125 -10.67 3.71 -5.62
C ALA A 125 -10.23 2.32 -6.10
N CYS A 126 -9.68 1.49 -5.19
CA CYS A 126 -9.28 0.11 -5.48
C CYS A 126 -10.38 -0.92 -5.15
N HIS A 127 -11.44 -0.52 -4.44
CA HIS A 127 -12.44 -1.43 -3.87
C HIS A 127 -13.87 -1.11 -4.33
N GLU A 128 -14.03 -0.29 -5.36
CA GLU A 128 -15.32 0.16 -5.89
C GLU A 128 -16.24 -1.00 -6.29
N TYR A 129 -15.68 -2.09 -6.81
CA TYR A 129 -16.43 -3.25 -7.35
C TYR A 129 -16.29 -4.53 -6.52
N ARG A 130 -16.03 -4.39 -5.21
CA ARG A 130 -15.91 -5.56 -4.32
C ARG A 130 -17.23 -6.31 -4.11
#